data_AF-A0A2E3D5W3-F1
#
_entry.id   AF-A0A2E3D5W3-F1
#
_cell.length_a   1.000
_cell.length_b   1.000
_cell.length_c   1.000
_cell.angle_alpha   90.00
_cell.angle_beta   90.00
_cell.angle_gamma   90.00
#
_symmetry.space_group_name_H-M   'P 1'
#
loop_
_entity.id
_entity.type
_entity.pdbx_description
1 polymer ?
#
loop_
_entity_poly.entity_id
_entity_poly.type
_entity_poly.pdbx_seq_one_letter_code
_entity_poly.pdbx_strand_id
1 'polypeptide(L)'
;MKKISVLLSVLVLGGFNISYALAAEKKSDADFLKSYKASFLDSCIESSGGAQYKATCECVLNELVNNFSVDQLKDNKLTSDFIENVAMKKCDQ
;
A
#
# COMPACT_ATOMS: atom_id res chain seq x y z
N MET A 1 -3.14 -9.48 -63.71
CA MET A 1 -3.37 -10.55 -62.71
C MET A 1 -2.56 -10.18 -61.47
N LYS A 2 -3.00 -10.12 -60.22
CA LYS A 2 -4.24 -10.48 -59.49
C LYS A 2 -4.12 -9.69 -58.15
N LYS A 3 -5.02 -8.72 -57.91
CA LYS A 3 -6.04 -8.66 -56.81
C LYS A 3 -5.46 -8.34 -55.40
N ILE A 4 -5.75 -7.17 -54.80
CA ILE A 4 -6.90 -6.88 -53.86
C ILE A 4 -6.67 -7.63 -52.53
N SER A 5 -6.74 -7.12 -51.30
CA SER A 5 -7.42 -5.98 -50.65
C SER A 5 -6.89 -5.91 -49.20
N VAL A 6 -6.74 -4.73 -48.60
CA VAL A 6 -7.63 -4.13 -47.57
C VAL A 6 -7.60 -4.83 -46.21
N LEU A 7 -7.22 -4.05 -45.18
CA LEU A 7 -7.91 -3.82 -43.88
C LEU A 7 -6.82 -3.33 -42.91
N LEU A 8 -6.55 -2.03 -42.78
CA LEU A 8 -7.33 -1.10 -41.95
C LEU A 8 -8.16 -1.81 -40.86
N SER A 9 -7.47 -2.36 -39.86
CA SER A 9 -8.08 -2.59 -38.55
C SER A 9 -7.67 -1.46 -37.62
N VAL A 10 -8.26 -0.30 -37.88
CA VAL A 10 -8.52 0.69 -36.82
C VAL A 10 -9.52 0.04 -35.87
N LEU A 11 -9.04 -0.75 -34.91
CA LEU A 11 -9.84 -1.05 -33.73
C LEU A 11 -9.72 0.16 -32.79
N VAL A 12 -10.61 1.13 -33.00
CA VAL A 12 -11.06 2.00 -31.92
C VAL A 12 -11.80 1.10 -30.93
N LEU A 13 -11.08 0.50 -29.98
CA LEU A 13 -11.68 0.05 -28.71
C LEU A 13 -11.70 1.24 -27.76
N GLY A 14 -12.58 2.20 -28.07
CA GLY A 14 -13.04 3.15 -27.09
C GLY A 14 -13.76 2.40 -25.98
N GLY A 15 -13.33 2.61 -24.73
CA GLY A 15 -14.25 2.62 -23.60
C GLY A 15 -14.22 1.50 -22.55
N PHE A 16 -13.26 0.56 -22.53
CA PHE A 16 -13.34 -0.55 -21.53
C PHE A 16 -12.04 -1.05 -20.89
N ASN A 17 -10.94 -0.28 -20.90
CA ASN A 17 -9.67 -0.72 -20.28
C ASN A 17 -9.30 -0.04 -18.96
N ILE A 18 -10.07 0.95 -18.49
CA ILE A 18 -9.73 1.66 -17.25
C ILE A 18 -9.96 0.77 -16.01
N SER A 19 -10.93 -0.15 -16.05
CA SER A 19 -11.30 -0.97 -14.90
C SER A 19 -10.29 -2.06 -14.53
N TYR A 20 -9.52 -2.58 -15.50
CA TYR A 20 -8.55 -3.65 -15.25
C TYR A 20 -7.27 -3.12 -14.59
N ALA A 21 -6.80 -1.94 -14.97
CA ALA A 21 -5.70 -1.27 -14.28
C ALA A 21 -6.09 -0.96 -12.82
N LEU A 22 -7.25 -0.36 -12.61
CA LEU A 22 -7.76 -0.05 -11.27
C LEU A 22 -7.99 -1.29 -10.39
N ALA A 23 -8.47 -2.41 -10.95
CA ALA A 23 -8.67 -3.64 -10.20
C ALA A 23 -7.33 -4.33 -9.84
N ALA A 24 -6.35 -4.28 -10.75
CA ALA A 24 -5.00 -4.81 -10.50
C ALA A 24 -4.25 -3.97 -9.45
N GLU A 25 -4.37 -2.64 -9.52
CA GLU A 25 -3.82 -1.72 -8.52
C GLU A 25 -4.42 -1.97 -7.14
N LYS A 26 -5.75 -2.09 -7.03
CA LYS A 26 -6.41 -2.41 -5.75
C LYS A 26 -5.98 -3.73 -5.15
N LYS A 27 -5.74 -4.75 -5.98
CA LYS A 27 -5.24 -6.05 -5.51
C LYS A 27 -3.80 -5.93 -5.01
N SER A 28 -2.95 -5.27 -5.77
CA SER A 28 -1.55 -4.99 -5.40
C SER A 28 -1.47 -4.23 -4.07
N ASP A 29 -2.33 -3.24 -3.87
CA ASP A 29 -2.35 -2.43 -2.65
C ASP A 29 -2.82 -3.23 -1.43
N ALA A 30 -3.81 -4.11 -1.61
CA ALA A 30 -4.26 -4.99 -0.54
C ALA A 30 -3.17 -5.98 -0.10
N ASP A 31 -2.46 -6.57 -1.06
CA ASP A 31 -1.35 -7.50 -0.80
C ASP A 31 -0.16 -6.78 -0.15
N PHE A 32 0.15 -5.56 -0.59
CA PHE A 32 1.14 -4.70 0.06
C PHE A 32 0.75 -4.39 1.50
N LEU A 33 -0.47 -3.90 1.74
CA LEU A 33 -0.91 -3.49 3.08
C LEU A 33 -0.89 -4.67 4.06
N LYS A 34 -1.26 -5.86 3.60
CA LYS A 34 -1.17 -7.08 4.39
C LYS A 34 0.27 -7.40 4.80
N SER A 35 1.19 -7.35 3.84
CA SER A 35 2.62 -7.62 4.08
C SER A 35 3.24 -6.55 4.98
N TYR A 36 2.94 -5.28 4.72
CA TYR A 36 3.39 -4.13 5.51
C TYR A 36 2.96 -4.25 6.98
N LYS A 37 1.68 -4.55 7.25
CA LYS A 37 1.17 -4.73 8.61
C LYS A 37 1.92 -5.81 9.38
N ALA A 38 2.17 -6.96 8.74
CA ALA A 38 2.89 -8.06 9.35
C ALA A 38 4.35 -7.70 9.64
N SER A 39 5.07 -7.18 8.64
CA SER A 39 6.48 -6.79 8.79
C SER A 39 6.66 -5.67 9.81
N PHE A 40 5.80 -4.65 9.80
CA PHE A 40 5.86 -3.55 10.77
C PHE A 40 5.69 -4.05 12.20
N LEU A 41 4.68 -4.89 12.46
CA LEU A 41 4.44 -5.43 13.80
C LEU A 41 5.62 -6.25 14.31
N ASP A 42 6.13 -7.14 13.46
CA ASP A 42 7.25 -8.01 13.80
C ASP A 42 8.51 -7.18 14.12
N SER A 43 8.89 -6.27 13.23
CA SER A 43 10.05 -5.38 13.42
C SER A 43 9.90 -4.43 14.60
N CYS A 44 8.70 -3.88 14.84
CA CYS A 44 8.43 -3.01 15.98
C CYS A 44 8.58 -3.79 17.30
N ILE A 45 7.97 -4.97 17.41
CA ILE A 45 8.04 -5.80 18.63
C ILE A 45 9.50 -6.21 18.90
N GLU A 46 10.22 -6.64 17.87
CA GLU A 46 11.63 -7.01 17.99
C GLU A 46 12.49 -5.82 18.43
N SER A 47 12.35 -4.67 17.77
CA SER A 47 13.16 -3.48 18.02
C SER A 47 12.86 -2.82 19.37
N SER A 48 11.61 -2.90 19.84
CA SER A 48 11.21 -2.37 21.15
C SER A 48 11.63 -3.27 22.31
N GLY A 49 12.04 -4.52 22.06
CA GLY A 49 12.56 -5.42 23.10
C GLY A 49 11.59 -6.53 23.54
N GLY A 50 10.58 -6.86 22.73
CA GLY A 50 9.79 -8.08 22.88
C GLY A 50 8.28 -7.89 22.98
N ALA A 51 7.58 -9.00 23.17
CA ALA A 51 6.12 -9.12 23.04
C ALA A 51 5.33 -8.20 23.98
N GLN A 52 5.91 -7.70 25.08
CA GLN A 52 5.26 -6.71 25.94
C GLN A 52 4.88 -5.42 25.21
N TYR A 53 5.56 -5.08 24.11
CA TYR A 53 5.29 -3.89 23.31
C TYR A 53 4.27 -4.10 22.19
N LYS A 54 3.71 -5.31 22.07
CA LYS A 54 2.76 -5.65 21.01
C LYS A 54 1.58 -4.67 20.95
N ALA A 55 0.99 -4.31 22.08
CA ALA A 55 -0.14 -3.38 22.12
C ALA A 55 0.24 -1.98 21.57
N THR A 56 1.40 -1.46 21.96
CA THR A 56 1.93 -0.19 21.45
C THR A 56 2.22 -0.27 19.96
N CYS A 57 2.85 -1.35 19.49
CA CYS A 57 3.13 -1.56 18.06
C CYS A 57 1.85 -1.70 17.22
N GLU A 58 0.82 -2.37 17.73
CA GLU A 58 -0.50 -2.43 17.10
C GLU A 58 -1.16 -1.05 17.03
N CYS A 59 -1.04 -0.25 18.09
CA CYS A 59 -1.54 1.12 18.10
C CYS A 59 -0.82 2.00 17.06
N VAL A 60 0.51 1.96 17.00
CA VAL A 60 1.30 2.74 16.03
C VAL A 60 0.97 2.31 14.60
N LEU A 61 0.88 1.00 14.35
CA LEU A 61 0.47 0.49 13.06
C LEU A 61 -0.92 1.00 12.67
N ASN A 62 -1.87 1.02 13.60
CA ASN A 62 -3.21 1.51 13.35
C ASN A 62 -3.21 3.01 13.00
N GLU A 63 -2.44 3.82 13.72
CA GLU A 63 -2.27 5.24 13.39
C GLU A 63 -1.69 5.43 11.99
N LEU A 64 -0.70 4.61 11.58
CA LEU A 64 -0.13 4.70 10.23
C LEU A 64 -1.14 4.37 9.13
N VAL A 65 -1.83 3.23 9.24
CA VAL A 65 -2.75 2.79 8.17
C VAL A 65 -4.03 3.61 8.08
N ASN A 66 -4.38 4.35 9.13
CA ASN A 66 -5.53 5.26 9.14
C ASN A 66 -5.20 6.67 8.63
N ASN A 67 -3.93 7.09 8.69
CA ASN A 67 -3.52 8.45 8.31
C ASN A 67 -2.77 8.51 6.97
N PHE A 68 -2.31 7.38 6.43
CA PHE A 68 -1.54 7.33 5.18
C PHE A 68 -2.18 6.43 4.13
N SER A 69 -2.11 6.85 2.87
CA SER A 69 -2.40 5.99 1.73
C SER A 69 -1.31 4.93 1.54
N VAL A 70 -1.61 3.88 0.78
CA VAL A 70 -0.64 2.82 0.47
C VAL A 70 0.61 3.39 -0.21
N ASP A 71 0.49 4.37 -1.10
CA ASP A 71 1.64 4.99 -1.75
C ASP A 71 2.50 5.81 -0.79
N GLN A 72 1.88 6.45 0.21
CA GLN A 72 2.62 7.16 1.25
C GLN A 72 3.28 6.18 2.23
N LEU A 73 2.66 5.02 2.51
CA LEU A 73 3.27 3.96 3.32
C LEU A 73 4.51 3.34 2.66
N LYS A 74 4.59 3.37 1.31
CA LYS A 74 5.80 2.98 0.57
C LYS A 74 6.92 4.03 0.70
N ASP A 75 6.60 5.26 1.08
CA ASP A 75 7.57 6.32 1.34
C ASP A 75 7.98 6.33 2.82
N ASN A 76 9.06 5.61 3.11
CA ASN A 76 9.58 5.40 4.47
C ASN A 76 9.92 6.70 5.22
N LYS A 77 10.14 7.83 4.53
CA LYS A 77 10.52 9.07 5.20
C LYS A 77 9.35 9.70 5.93
N LEU A 78 8.18 9.76 5.28
CA LEU A 78 6.98 10.39 5.85
C LEU A 78 6.43 9.58 7.03
N THR A 79 6.50 8.26 6.95
CA THR A 79 6.02 7.37 8.00
C THR A 79 6.93 7.42 9.24
N SER A 80 8.25 7.51 9.07
CA SER A 80 9.19 7.62 10.19
C SER A 80 8.98 8.89 11.02
N ASP A 81 8.88 10.06 10.36
CA ASP A 81 8.66 11.34 11.04
C ASP A 81 7.34 11.34 11.84
N PHE A 82 6.30 10.68 11.33
CA PHE A 82 5.00 10.56 12.00
C PHE A 82 5.03 9.62 13.21
N ILE A 83 5.76 8.50 13.11
CA ILE A 83 5.88 7.55 14.23
C ILE A 83 6.49 8.25 15.45
N GLU A 84 7.63 8.92 15.26
CA GLU A 84 8.36 9.55 16.35
C GLU A 84 7.60 10.72 16.98
N ASN A 85 6.92 11.54 16.17
CA ASN A 85 6.35 12.80 16.63
C ASN A 85 4.88 12.72 17.05
N VAL A 86 4.13 11.73 16.54
CA VAL A 86 2.68 11.63 16.71
C VAL A 86 2.27 10.27 17.26
N ALA A 87 2.60 9.18 16.56
CA ALA A 87 2.06 7.87 16.91
C ALA A 87 2.57 7.38 18.27
N MET A 88 3.87 7.50 18.55
CA MET A 88 4.43 7.11 19.85
C MET A 88 3.82 7.92 21.01
N LYS A 89 3.63 9.24 20.85
CA LYS A 89 3.01 10.07 21.90
C LYS A 89 1.56 9.71 22.21
N LYS A 90 0.83 9.16 21.23
CA LYS A 90 -0.55 8.68 21.42
C LYS A 90 -0.60 7.27 21.98
N CYS A 91 0.34 6.42 21.59
CA CYS A 91 0.32 4.98 21.88
C CYS A 91 1.11 4.58 23.13
N ASP A 92 1.92 5.48 23.68
CA ASP A 92 2.67 5.32 24.93
C ASP A 92 1.93 5.91 26.16
N GLN A 93 0.63 6.19 26.02
CA GLN A 93 -0.24 6.70 27.10
C GLN A 93 -0.85 5.59 27.95
#